data_AF-A0A6L8EKH0-F1
#
_entry.id   AF-A0A6L8EKH0-F1
#
_cell.length_a   1.000
_cell.length_b   1.000
_cell.length_c   1.000
_cell.angle_alpha   90.00
_cell.angle_beta   90.00
_cell.angle_gamma   90.00
#
_symmetry.space_group_name_H-M   'P 1'
#
loop_
_entity.id
_entity.type
_entity.pdbx_description
1 polymer ?
#
loop_
_entity_poly.entity_id
_entity_poly.type
_entity_poly.pdbx_seq_one_letter_code
_entity_poly.pdbx_strand_id
1 'polypeptide(L)'
;MTTIMPEKTIINDIQWFMEREGEVIATSEPFEIDRDRIQSFCTAIDNREWVHWDEDRCNEQFGGVISPLFMLPALFPTLFFNSFEYGKINALFYGTNKFR
;
A
#
# COMPACT_ATOMS: atom_id res chain seq x y z
N MET A 1 -22.69 -0.58 -5.93
CA MET A 1 -22.78 -0.23 -4.50
C MET A 1 -21.77 0.86 -4.25
N THR A 2 -22.19 2.05 -3.83
CA THR A 2 -21.26 3.14 -3.55
C THR A 2 -20.61 2.86 -2.20
N THR A 3 -19.36 2.42 -2.19
CA THR A 3 -18.59 2.26 -0.96
C THR A 3 -18.43 3.63 -0.34
N ILE A 4 -19.19 3.91 0.73
CA ILE A 4 -19.00 5.11 1.54
C ILE A 4 -17.65 4.92 2.23
N MET A 5 -16.63 5.65 1.77
CA MET A 5 -15.36 5.67 2.47
C MET A 5 -15.61 6.23 3.88
N PRO A 6 -15.10 5.59 4.95
CA PRO A 6 -15.23 6.13 6.30
C PRO A 6 -14.63 7.53 6.37
N GLU A 7 -15.16 8.36 7.26
CA GLU A 7 -14.62 9.70 7.52
C GLU A 7 -13.15 9.58 7.94
N LYS A 8 -12.27 10.31 7.25
CA LYS A 8 -10.83 10.25 7.49
C LYS A 8 -10.45 10.98 8.77
N THR A 9 -9.52 10.40 9.51
CA THR A 9 -8.95 11.08 10.68
C THR A 9 -7.96 12.17 10.21
N ILE A 10 -8.19 13.41 10.64
CA ILE A 10 -7.30 14.53 10.32
C ILE A 10 -6.15 14.59 11.31
N ILE A 11 -4.92 14.46 10.80
CA ILE A 11 -3.68 14.58 11.57
C ILE A 11 -3.13 16.00 11.38
N ASN A 12 -3.03 16.77 12.47
CA ASN A 12 -2.67 18.19 12.43
C ASN A 12 -1.19 18.47 12.75
N ASP A 13 -0.53 17.60 13.51
CA ASP A 13 0.85 17.74 13.94
C ASP A 13 1.46 16.39 14.36
N ILE A 14 2.74 16.43 14.74
CA ILE A 14 3.49 15.25 15.21
C ILE A 14 3.01 14.76 16.58
N GLN A 15 2.45 15.65 17.41
CA GLN A 15 2.02 15.33 18.78
C GLN A 15 0.88 14.30 18.75
N TRP A 16 0.02 14.37 17.73
CA TRP A 16 -1.03 13.38 17.49
C TRP A 16 -0.51 11.93 17.49
N PHE A 17 0.67 11.69 16.90
CA PHE A 17 1.32 10.37 16.88
C PHE A 17 1.96 10.02 18.22
N MET A 18 2.64 10.98 18.85
CA MET A 18 3.36 10.76 20.12
C MET A 18 2.40 10.34 21.24
N GLU A 19 1.20 10.89 21.26
CA GLU A 19 0.16 10.57 22.25
C GLU A 19 -0.44 9.17 22.09
N ARG A 20 -0.18 8.51 20.95
CA ARG A 20 -0.80 7.22 20.55
C ARG A 20 0.26 6.14 20.35
N GLU A 21 1.44 6.32 20.93
CA GLU A 21 2.50 5.31 20.87
C GLU A 21 2.02 3.99 21.48
N GLY A 22 2.07 2.91 20.69
CA GLY A 22 1.58 1.59 21.09
C GLY A 22 0.09 1.34 20.84
N GLU A 23 -0.67 2.33 20.36
CA GLU A 23 -2.08 2.17 20.02
C GLU A 23 -2.29 1.75 18.56
N VAL A 24 -3.34 0.96 18.30
CA VAL A 24 -3.82 0.69 16.93
C VAL A 24 -4.68 1.87 16.50
N ILE A 25 -4.12 2.72 15.64
CA ILE A 25 -4.76 3.97 15.20
C ILE A 25 -5.71 3.82 14.00
N ALA A 26 -5.59 2.74 13.23
CA ALA A 26 -6.50 2.38 12.15
C ALA A 26 -6.34 0.92 11.74
N THR A 27 -7.40 0.36 11.16
CA THR A 27 -7.40 -0.90 10.42
C THR A 27 -7.91 -0.61 9.02
N SER A 28 -7.18 -1.02 7.98
CA SER A 28 -7.64 -0.82 6.61
C SER A 28 -8.80 -1.74 6.28
N GLU A 29 -9.70 -1.29 5.40
CA GLU A 29 -10.62 -2.19 4.71
C GLU A 29 -9.83 -3.22 3.87
N PRO A 30 -10.42 -4.39 3.58
CA PRO A 30 -9.83 -5.36 2.65
C PRO A 30 -9.48 -4.68 1.32
N PHE A 31 -8.24 -4.89 0.88
CA PHE A 31 -7.74 -4.36 -0.38
C PHE A 31 -7.55 -5.50 -1.37
N GLU A 32 -8.31 -5.49 -2.46
CA GLU A 32 -8.23 -6.52 -3.49
C GLU A 32 -6.95 -6.35 -4.33
N ILE A 33 -6.21 -7.45 -4.44
CA ILE A 33 -5.02 -7.55 -5.29
C ILE A 33 -5.32 -8.60 -6.35
N ASP A 34 -5.56 -8.11 -7.56
CA ASP A 34 -5.72 -8.95 -8.75
C ASP A 34 -4.39 -9.10 -9.50
N ARG A 35 -4.40 -9.99 -10.50
CA ARG A 35 -3.27 -10.24 -11.40
C ARG A 35 -2.80 -8.96 -12.08
N ASP A 36 -3.71 -8.14 -12.59
CA ASP A 36 -3.36 -6.98 -13.40
C ASP A 36 -2.59 -5.93 -12.57
N ARG A 37 -2.95 -5.75 -11.30
CA ARG A 37 -2.18 -4.96 -10.33
C ARG A 37 -0.82 -5.56 -10.03
N ILE A 38 -0.74 -6.88 -9.83
CA ILE A 38 0.52 -7.59 -9.61
C ILE A 38 1.47 -7.34 -10.78
N GLN A 39 1.01 -7.59 -12.01
CA GLN A 39 1.82 -7.46 -13.22
C GLN A 39 2.20 -6.00 -13.50
N SER A 40 1.29 -5.06 -13.28
CA SER A 40 1.58 -3.62 -13.40
C SER A 40 2.68 -3.18 -12.43
N PHE A 41 2.62 -3.64 -11.18
CA PHE A 41 3.66 -3.37 -10.20
C PHE A 41 4.99 -3.98 -10.62
N CYS A 42 5.00 -5.25 -11.06
CA CYS A 42 6.20 -5.92 -11.56
C CYS A 42 6.81 -5.20 -12.76
N THR A 43 6.01 -4.72 -13.72
CA THR A 43 6.49 -3.90 -14.84
C THR A 43 7.17 -2.62 -14.35
N ALA A 44 6.60 -1.93 -13.35
CA ALA A 44 7.14 -0.67 -12.85
C ALA A 44 8.53 -0.79 -12.21
N ILE A 45 8.88 -1.99 -11.71
CA ILE A 45 10.16 -2.26 -11.06
C ILE A 45 11.07 -3.22 -11.85
N ASP A 46 10.72 -3.50 -13.12
CA ASP A 46 11.38 -4.49 -13.99
C ASP A 46 11.55 -5.88 -13.34
N ASN A 47 10.60 -6.29 -12.50
CA ASN A 47 10.58 -7.65 -11.96
C ASN A 47 9.95 -8.62 -12.98
N ARG A 48 10.77 -9.57 -13.44
CA ARG A 48 10.40 -10.60 -14.43
C ARG A 48 10.39 -12.02 -13.87
N GLU A 49 10.36 -12.18 -12.55
CA GLU A 49 10.26 -13.49 -11.91
C GLU A 49 8.97 -14.18 -12.34
N TRP A 50 9.08 -15.40 -12.88
CA TRP A 50 7.99 -16.11 -13.54
C TRP A 50 6.73 -16.28 -12.67
N VAL A 51 6.87 -16.33 -11.35
CA VAL A 51 5.77 -16.50 -10.38
C VAL A 51 4.73 -15.36 -10.41
N HIS A 52 5.05 -14.24 -11.04
CA HIS A 52 4.16 -13.09 -11.21
C HIS A 52 3.48 -13.06 -12.60
N TRP A 53 3.90 -13.93 -13.53
CA TRP A 53 3.59 -13.83 -14.96
C TRP A 53 3.02 -15.12 -15.56
N ASP A 54 3.54 -16.28 -15.18
CA ASP A 54 3.17 -17.58 -15.74
C ASP A 54 1.91 -18.12 -15.06
N GLU A 55 0.75 -17.69 -15.57
CA GLU A 55 -0.56 -18.05 -15.01
C GLU A 55 -0.81 -19.55 -15.03
N ASP A 56 -0.46 -20.25 -16.11
CA ASP A 56 -0.72 -21.68 -16.25
C ASP A 56 0.04 -22.47 -15.19
N ARG A 57 1.35 -22.23 -15.06
CA ARG A 57 2.18 -22.89 -14.05
C ARG A 57 1.78 -22.51 -12.63
N CYS A 58 1.43 -21.25 -12.40
CA CYS A 58 1.00 -20.78 -11.09
C CYS A 58 -0.37 -21.30 -10.68
N ASN A 59 -1.31 -21.47 -11.62
CA ASN A 59 -2.61 -22.07 -11.36
C ASN A 59 -2.47 -23.54 -10.94
N GLU A 60 -1.56 -24.30 -11.56
CA GLU A 60 -1.28 -25.69 -11.19
C GLU A 60 -0.68 -25.83 -9.78
N GLN A 61 0.19 -24.91 -9.37
CA GLN A 61 0.97 -25.04 -8.12
C GLN A 61 0.40 -24.26 -6.93
N PHE A 62 -0.23 -23.12 -7.18
CA PHE A 62 -0.61 -22.15 -6.15
C PHE A 62 -2.08 -21.68 -6.26
N GLY A 63 -2.77 -21.98 -7.36
CA GLY A 63 -4.11 -21.49 -7.65
C GLY A 63 -4.16 -20.05 -8.19
N GLY A 64 -3.03 -19.50 -8.62
CA GLY A 64 -2.92 -18.17 -9.21
C GLY A 64 -1.52 -17.58 -9.10
N VAL A 65 -1.25 -16.48 -9.80
CA VAL A 65 0.04 -15.76 -9.69
C VAL A 65 0.24 -15.21 -8.28
N ILE A 66 1.49 -15.15 -7.85
CA ILE A 66 1.86 -14.69 -6.51
C ILE A 66 2.20 -13.19 -6.59
N SER A 67 1.84 -12.41 -5.57
CA SER A 67 2.26 -11.01 -5.48
C SER A 67 3.75 -10.89 -5.07
N PRO A 68 4.54 -9.98 -5.66
CA PRO A 68 5.94 -9.78 -5.25
C PRO A 68 5.98 -9.21 -3.83
N LEU A 69 7.00 -9.62 -3.06
CA LEU A 69 7.18 -9.22 -1.65
C LEU A 69 7.08 -7.69 -1.44
N PHE A 70 7.62 -6.91 -2.37
CA PHE A 70 7.64 -5.45 -2.27
C PHE A 70 6.32 -4.75 -2.60
N MET A 71 5.32 -5.46 -3.13
CA MET A 71 4.00 -4.88 -3.37
C MET A 71 3.29 -4.53 -2.06
N LEU A 72 3.34 -5.42 -1.07
CA LEU A 72 2.67 -5.19 0.23
C LEU A 72 3.13 -3.90 0.94
N PRO A 73 4.44 -3.62 1.14
CA PRO A 73 4.87 -2.35 1.72
C PRO A 73 4.58 -1.16 0.79
N ALA A 74 4.59 -1.35 -0.53
CA ALA A 74 4.23 -0.29 -1.48
C ALA A 74 2.74 0.11 -1.41
N LEU A 75 1.87 -0.72 -0.82
CA LEU A 75 0.47 -0.37 -0.57
C LEU A 75 0.30 0.55 0.66
N PHE A 76 1.31 0.69 1.52
CA PHE A 76 1.21 1.48 2.75
C PHE A 76 0.67 2.90 2.52
N PRO A 77 1.15 3.69 1.53
CA PRO A 77 0.60 5.02 1.28
C PRO A 77 -0.89 4.98 0.96
N THR A 78 -1.33 4.02 0.14
CA THR A 78 -2.75 3.89 -0.24
C THR A 78 -3.59 3.54 0.98
N LEU A 79 -3.17 2.54 1.76
CA LEU A 79 -3.90 2.11 2.95
C LEU A 79 -3.93 3.20 4.04
N PHE A 80 -2.83 3.92 4.22
CA PHE A 80 -2.73 5.02 5.17
C PHE A 80 -3.66 6.18 4.79
N PHE A 81 -3.59 6.65 3.54
CA PHE A 81 -4.41 7.79 3.10
C PHE A 81 -5.88 7.44 2.87
N ASN A 82 -6.26 6.16 2.94
CA ASN A 82 -7.66 5.77 3.06
C ASN A 82 -8.24 6.04 4.45
N SER A 83 -7.42 6.00 5.50
CA SER A 83 -7.84 6.21 6.89
C SER A 83 -7.51 7.62 7.41
N PHE A 84 -6.48 8.26 6.86
CA PHE A 84 -5.94 9.51 7.38
C PHE A 84 -5.84 10.60 6.31
N GLU A 85 -5.94 11.84 6.76
CA GLU A 85 -5.65 13.03 5.97
C GLU A 85 -4.75 13.97 6.78
N TYR A 86 -3.80 14.61 6.13
CA TYR A 86 -3.01 15.65 6.78
C TYR A 86 -3.77 16.97 6.73
N GLY A 87 -3.93 17.61 7.89
CA GLY A 87 -4.45 18.97 8.00
C GLY A 87 -3.39 19.99 7.56
N LYS A 88 -3.01 20.90 8.45
CA LYS A 88 -2.00 21.93 8.16
C LYS A 88 -0.56 21.45 8.33
N ILE A 89 -0.28 20.19 8.03
CA ILE A 89 1.08 19.67 8.07
C ILE A 89 1.76 19.99 6.75
N ASN A 90 2.77 20.86 6.78
CA ASN A 90 3.74 20.98 5.69
C ASN A 90 4.67 19.75 5.75
N ALA A 91 4.19 18.60 5.28
CA ALA A 91 4.97 17.37 5.24
C ALA A 91 5.88 17.40 4.01
N LEU A 92 7.15 17.72 4.22
CA LEU A 92 8.20 17.45 3.24
C LEU A 92 8.65 16.00 3.43
N PHE A 93 8.44 15.13 2.44
CA PHE A 93 9.08 13.82 2.40
C PHE A 93 10.59 14.02 2.25
N TYR A 94 11.28 14.18 3.38
CA TYR A 94 12.71 14.45 3.46
C TYR A 94 13.47 13.16 3.12
N GLY A 95 14.39 13.20 2.15
CA GLY A 95 15.27 12.07 1.82
C GLY A 95 15.33 11.64 0.36
N THR A 96 14.43 12.12 -0.52
CA THR A 96 14.51 11.83 -1.97
C THR A 96 15.68 12.51 -2.66
N ASN A 97 16.23 13.57 -2.06
CA ASN A 97 17.45 14.25 -2.48
C ASN A 97 18.74 13.44 -2.25
N LYS A 98 18.68 12.29 -1.53
CA LYS A 98 19.81 11.38 -1.34
C LYS A 98 19.66 10.04 -2.06
N PHE A 99 18.55 9.80 -2.74
CA PHE A 99 18.44 8.70 -3.68
C PHE A 99 19.14 9.11 -4.98
N ARG A 100 20.30 8.50 -5.24
CA ARG A 100 20.92 8.44 -6.57
C ARG A 100 20.57 7.11 -7.20
#